data_AF-A0A7J5UIH2-F1
#
_entry.id   AF-A0A7J5UIH2-F1
#
_cell.length_a   1.000
_cell.length_b   1.000
_cell.length_c   1.000
_cell.angle_alpha   90.00
_cell.angle_beta   90.00
_cell.angle_gamma   90.00
#
_symmetry.space_group_name_H-M   'P 1'
#
loop_
_entity.id
_entity.type
_entity.pdbx_description
1 polymer ?
#
loop_
_entity_poly.entity_id
_entity_poly.type
_entity_poly.pdbx_seq_one_letter_code
_entity_poly.pdbx_strand_id
1 'polypeptide(L)'
;MRAAASAFVAALTVLAGLVLAAPARATHDVDATTGAPAAGPGVPAEVAEWFRAEGPNAVIAGAAQLPELTPQQRGEVRVGPVRTVMTWSDGLLTGADLTPAVQPASPEEWVAPLELGEAAVGVLLAGREGAGRQLHAEVRGDADLGEAVRGLDLSTPLVHDEPLDGWFAVADGEVRPLDAAARDALAGAAPVEVYQPLVQQRYDRYRAAASAEPGSAAEQARAGGSGAVVWVAGIVVVLLVWAGVIVWLRRPEEAPRTVRPRERHPRRGVRR
;
A
#
# COMPACT_ATOMS: atom_id res chain seq x y z
N MET A 1 -50.00 -72.33 5.13
CA MET A 1 -49.56 -72.96 6.39
C MET A 1 -49.49 -71.88 7.47
N ARG A 2 -50.35 -72.02 8.50
CA ARG A 2 -50.20 -71.67 9.94
C ARG A 2 -49.36 -70.42 10.29
N ALA A 3 -49.92 -69.30 10.76
CA ALA A 3 -50.60 -69.01 12.05
C ALA A 3 -49.65 -68.60 13.20
N ALA A 4 -50.15 -67.64 14.00
CA ALA A 4 -49.77 -67.22 15.36
C ALA A 4 -48.47 -66.39 15.52
N ALA A 5 -48.51 -65.13 15.98
CA ALA A 5 -48.95 -64.62 17.28
C ALA A 5 -48.14 -65.21 18.45
N SER A 6 -47.37 -64.36 19.16
CA SER A 6 -47.57 -64.09 20.60
C SER A 6 -46.38 -63.36 21.20
N ALA A 7 -46.72 -62.39 22.03
CA ALA A 7 -45.86 -61.60 22.89
C ALA A 7 -45.06 -62.45 23.88
N PHE A 8 -43.86 -61.97 24.24
CA PHE A 8 -43.34 -62.18 25.58
C PHE A 8 -42.77 -60.88 26.12
N VAL A 9 -43.43 -60.39 27.16
CA VAL A 9 -42.98 -59.31 28.04
C VAL A 9 -41.88 -59.91 28.93
N ALA A 10 -40.72 -59.26 28.96
CA ALA A 10 -39.79 -59.40 30.06
C ALA A 10 -39.17 -58.02 30.34
N ALA A 11 -39.75 -57.37 31.35
CA ALA A 11 -39.16 -56.21 31.99
C ALA A 11 -37.90 -56.65 32.73
N LEU A 12 -36.75 -56.06 32.40
CA LEU A 12 -35.63 -55.99 33.32
C LEU A 12 -35.08 -54.57 33.29
N THR A 13 -35.50 -53.83 34.31
CA THR A 13 -34.99 -52.54 34.74
C THR A 13 -33.53 -52.69 35.13
N VAL A 14 -32.62 -52.14 34.33
CA VAL A 14 -31.26 -51.80 34.79
C VAL A 14 -31.07 -50.31 34.60
N LEU A 15 -31.21 -49.60 35.72
CA LEU A 15 -30.87 -48.20 35.89
C LEU A 15 -29.34 -48.10 35.87
N ALA A 16 -28.76 -47.62 34.77
CA ALA A 16 -27.36 -47.21 34.73
C ALA A 16 -27.32 -45.77 34.23
N GLY A 17 -26.90 -44.87 35.12
CA GLY A 17 -26.93 -43.44 34.94
C GLY A 17 -26.20 -43.00 33.67
N LEU A 18 -26.95 -42.46 32.73
CA LEU A 18 -26.41 -41.70 31.62
C LEU A 18 -26.01 -40.32 32.18
N VAL A 19 -24.73 -40.17 32.49
CA VAL A 19 -24.09 -38.87 32.68
C VAL A 19 -24.23 -38.15 31.34
N LEU A 20 -25.20 -37.23 31.24
CA LEU A 20 -25.24 -36.20 30.22
C LEU A 20 -23.98 -35.35 30.39
N ALA A 21 -22.92 -35.72 29.68
CA ALA A 21 -21.82 -34.83 29.40
C ALA A 21 -22.39 -33.71 28.52
N ALA A 22 -22.86 -32.65 29.17
CA ALA A 22 -23.10 -31.39 28.51
C ALA A 22 -21.80 -31.01 27.76
N PRO A 23 -21.86 -30.60 26.48
CA PRO A 23 -20.70 -30.00 25.88
C PRO A 23 -20.38 -28.77 26.74
N ALA A 24 -19.22 -28.81 27.38
CA ALA A 24 -18.63 -27.63 27.98
C ALA A 24 -18.58 -26.60 26.86
N ARG A 25 -19.52 -25.65 26.88
CA ARG A 25 -19.34 -24.39 26.20
C ARG A 25 -18.11 -23.82 26.85
N ALA A 26 -16.96 -23.97 26.17
CA ALA A 26 -15.81 -23.14 26.42
C ALA A 26 -16.34 -21.71 26.28
N THR A 27 -16.63 -21.09 27.41
CA THR A 27 -16.63 -19.65 27.53
C THR A 27 -15.24 -19.25 27.08
N HIS A 28 -15.11 -18.89 25.80
CA HIS A 28 -14.07 -17.97 25.38
C HIS A 28 -14.32 -16.74 26.24
N ASP A 29 -13.59 -16.64 27.34
CA ASP A 29 -13.24 -15.36 27.91
C ASP A 29 -12.56 -14.63 26.76
N VAL A 30 -13.35 -13.84 26.02
CA VAL A 30 -12.80 -12.73 25.26
C VAL A 30 -12.43 -11.73 26.34
N ASP A 31 -11.30 -12.02 26.97
CA ASP A 31 -10.54 -11.02 27.68
C ASP A 31 -10.18 -10.03 26.58
N ALA A 32 -10.97 -8.97 26.46
CA ALA A 32 -10.66 -7.79 25.67
C ALA A 32 -9.50 -7.08 26.37
N THR A 33 -8.38 -7.78 26.49
CA THR A 33 -7.12 -7.15 26.83
C THR A 33 -6.84 -6.24 25.65
N THR A 34 -6.84 -4.94 25.91
CA THR A 34 -6.21 -3.91 25.08
C THR A 34 -4.70 -4.21 25.04
N GLY A 35 -4.35 -5.37 24.47
CA GLY A 35 -3.02 -5.92 24.43
C GLY A 35 -2.23 -5.21 23.35
N ALA A 36 -0.93 -5.09 23.59
CA ALA A 36 0.01 -4.66 22.57
C ALA A 36 -0.17 -5.53 21.30
N PRO A 37 -0.05 -4.96 20.09
CA PRO A 37 0.00 -5.78 18.88
C PRO A 37 1.15 -6.79 19.04
N ALA A 38 0.89 -8.05 18.66
CA ALA A 38 1.92 -9.07 18.66
C ALA A 38 3.09 -8.64 17.76
N ALA A 39 4.32 -8.97 18.14
CA ALA A 39 5.52 -8.58 17.40
C ALA A 39 6.23 -9.82 16.86
N GLY A 40 6.56 -9.81 15.57
CA GLY A 40 7.33 -10.86 14.91
C GLY A 40 8.83 -10.80 15.21
N PRO A 41 9.60 -11.77 14.68
CA PRO A 41 11.05 -11.79 14.83
C PRO A 41 11.70 -10.52 14.26
N GLY A 42 12.73 -10.02 14.96
CA GLY A 42 13.49 -8.85 14.51
C GLY A 42 12.81 -7.49 14.73
N VAL A 43 11.61 -7.45 15.33
CA VAL A 43 10.94 -6.21 15.74
C VAL A 43 11.51 -5.75 17.09
N PRO A 44 12.16 -4.58 17.19
CA PRO A 44 12.64 -4.06 18.47
C PRO A 44 11.49 -3.73 19.42
N ALA A 45 11.72 -3.87 20.73
CA ALA A 45 10.70 -3.62 21.75
C ALA A 45 10.17 -2.18 21.71
N GLU A 46 11.05 -1.21 21.42
CA GLU A 46 10.66 0.20 21.27
C GLU A 46 9.75 0.45 20.05
N VAL A 47 9.88 -0.36 18.99
CA VAL A 47 9.03 -0.26 17.81
C VAL A 47 7.67 -0.86 18.10
N ALA A 48 7.61 -2.04 18.71
CA ALA A 48 6.35 -2.66 19.13
C ALA A 48 5.56 -1.75 20.08
N GLU A 49 6.26 -1.10 21.01
CA GLU A 49 5.68 -0.10 21.91
C GLU A 49 5.18 1.15 21.16
N TRP A 50 5.91 1.62 20.15
CA TRP A 50 5.46 2.73 19.31
C TRP A 50 4.19 2.38 18.53
N PHE A 51 4.10 1.20 17.91
CA PHE A 51 2.87 0.76 17.22
C PHE A 51 1.67 0.68 18.18
N ARG A 52 1.91 0.34 19.45
CA ARG A 52 0.88 0.33 20.49
C ARG A 52 0.43 1.74 20.89
N ALA A 53 1.38 2.63 21.17
CA ALA A 53 1.11 3.94 21.74
C ALA A 53 0.71 4.98 20.68
N GLU A 54 1.41 5.01 19.56
CA GLU A 54 1.28 6.02 18.51
C GLU A 54 0.60 5.49 17.24
N GLY A 55 0.59 4.17 17.02
CA GLY A 55 -0.05 3.55 15.86
C GLY A 55 -1.51 3.98 15.64
N PRO A 56 -2.39 3.97 16.66
CA PRO A 56 -3.76 4.46 16.52
C PRO A 56 -3.84 5.93 16.08
N ASN A 57 -2.96 6.80 16.60
CA ASN A 57 -2.89 8.20 16.20
C ASN A 57 -2.42 8.34 14.74
N ALA A 58 -1.44 7.53 14.33
CA ALA A 58 -0.96 7.48 12.95
C ALA A 58 -2.07 7.04 11.98
N VAL A 59 -2.90 6.06 12.36
CA VAL A 59 -4.07 5.64 11.56
C VAL A 59 -5.09 6.78 11.42
N ILE A 60 -5.37 7.52 12.50
CA ILE A 60 -6.27 8.68 12.45
C ILE A 60 -5.70 9.77 11.52
N ALA A 61 -4.40 10.06 11.62
CA ALA A 61 -3.73 11.04 10.77
C ALA A 61 -3.72 10.60 9.28
N GLY A 62 -3.54 9.30 9.03
CA GLY A 62 -3.54 8.68 7.71
C GLY A 62 -4.92 8.32 7.16
N ALA A 63 -6.01 8.68 7.86
CA ALA A 63 -7.39 8.29 7.52
C ALA A 63 -7.83 8.64 6.09
N ALA A 64 -7.21 9.64 5.46
CA ALA A 64 -7.48 10.01 4.07
C ALA A 64 -7.10 8.89 3.08
N GLN A 65 -6.17 8.02 3.45
CA GLN A 65 -5.75 6.85 2.66
C GLN A 65 -6.72 5.68 2.80
N LEU A 66 -7.76 5.79 3.62
CA LEU A 66 -8.84 4.82 3.77
C LEU A 66 -10.18 5.45 3.29
N PRO A 67 -10.30 5.77 1.99
CA PRO A 67 -11.45 6.49 1.45
C PRO A 67 -12.75 5.68 1.51
N GLU A 68 -12.64 4.34 1.43
CA GLU A 68 -13.78 3.42 1.42
C GLU A 68 -14.46 3.28 2.80
N LEU A 69 -13.83 3.77 3.87
CA LEU A 69 -14.37 3.66 5.23
C LEU A 69 -15.24 4.85 5.62
N THR A 70 -16.35 4.56 6.30
CA THR A 70 -17.15 5.59 6.98
C THR A 70 -16.41 6.18 8.19
N PRO A 71 -16.74 7.40 8.65
CA PRO A 71 -16.13 7.98 9.85
C PRO A 71 -16.22 7.08 11.08
N GLN A 72 -17.33 6.35 11.23
CA GLN A 72 -17.54 5.39 12.32
C GLN A 72 -16.56 4.22 12.21
N GLN A 73 -16.47 3.60 11.03
CA GLN A 73 -15.55 2.48 10.79
C GLN A 73 -14.09 2.88 10.99
N ARG A 74 -13.69 4.11 10.62
CA ARG A 74 -12.32 4.58 10.85
C ARG A 74 -11.94 4.61 12.34
N GLY A 75 -12.89 4.90 13.23
CA GLY A 75 -12.67 4.84 14.68
C GLY A 75 -12.56 3.43 15.24
N GLU A 76 -12.94 2.41 14.46
CA GLU A 76 -12.92 1.00 14.84
C GLU A 76 -11.69 0.26 14.30
N VAL A 77 -10.90 0.90 13.43
CA VAL A 77 -9.67 0.31 12.88
C VAL A 77 -8.66 0.07 13.98
N ARG A 78 -8.11 -1.14 14.01
CA ARG A 78 -7.07 -1.59 14.94
C ARG A 78 -5.78 -1.87 14.21
N VAL A 79 -4.67 -1.70 14.91
CA VAL A 79 -3.35 -2.09 14.43
C VAL A 79 -3.12 -3.55 14.81
N GLY A 80 -2.94 -4.42 13.82
CA GLY A 80 -2.67 -5.84 14.01
C GLY A 80 -1.18 -6.12 14.31
N PRO A 81 -0.75 -7.39 14.17
CA PRO A 81 0.62 -7.80 14.49
C PRO A 81 1.69 -7.09 13.64
N VAL A 82 2.77 -6.66 14.30
CA VAL A 82 3.90 -5.94 13.69
C VAL A 82 4.97 -6.92 13.21
N ARG A 83 5.52 -6.68 12.02
CA ARG A 83 6.64 -7.45 11.45
C ARG A 83 7.68 -6.52 10.82
N THR A 84 8.91 -7.01 10.73
CA THR A 84 10.00 -6.32 10.01
C THR A 84 9.79 -6.44 8.51
N VAL A 85 9.98 -5.34 7.79
CA VAL A 85 10.04 -5.30 6.33
C VAL A 85 11.44 -5.67 5.89
N MET A 86 11.51 -6.62 4.96
CA MET A 86 12.74 -7.11 4.36
C MET A 86 12.87 -6.52 2.95
N THR A 87 14.08 -6.58 2.43
CA THR A 87 14.41 -6.35 1.02
C THR A 87 15.18 -7.54 0.48
N TRP A 88 15.39 -7.59 -0.84
CA TRP A 88 16.22 -8.62 -1.46
C TRP A 88 17.68 -8.49 -0.99
N SER A 89 18.32 -9.62 -0.69
CA SER A 89 19.71 -9.60 -0.23
C SER A 89 20.67 -9.18 -1.36
N ASP A 90 21.81 -8.57 -0.99
CA ASP A 90 22.82 -8.20 -1.99
C ASP A 90 23.34 -9.42 -2.78
N GLY A 91 23.41 -10.58 -2.13
CA GLY A 91 23.75 -11.86 -2.78
C GLY A 91 22.74 -12.21 -3.88
N LEU A 92 21.44 -12.10 -3.59
CA LEU A 92 20.38 -12.42 -4.55
C LEU A 92 20.39 -11.40 -5.70
N LEU A 93 20.54 -10.11 -5.38
CA LEU A 93 20.58 -9.03 -6.37
C LEU A 93 21.75 -9.17 -7.34
N THR A 94 22.88 -9.73 -6.90
CA THR A 94 24.06 -9.95 -7.74
C THR A 94 24.10 -11.35 -8.38
N GLY A 95 23.26 -12.27 -7.92
CA GLY A 95 23.30 -13.69 -8.30
C GLY A 95 24.50 -14.45 -7.71
N ALA A 96 25.21 -13.85 -6.75
CA ALA A 96 26.39 -14.44 -6.14
C ALA A 96 26.03 -15.47 -5.06
N ASP A 97 24.93 -15.24 -4.33
CA ASP A 97 24.44 -16.10 -3.26
C ASP A 97 22.92 -16.00 -3.14
N LEU A 98 22.23 -17.14 -3.06
CA LEU A 98 20.77 -17.18 -2.92
C LEU A 98 20.33 -17.36 -1.45
N THR A 99 21.27 -17.61 -0.52
CA THR A 99 20.95 -17.86 0.88
C THR A 99 21.82 -16.99 1.81
N PRO A 100 21.24 -16.01 2.52
CA PRO A 100 19.80 -15.71 2.59
C PRO A 100 19.30 -14.97 1.34
N ALA A 101 18.06 -15.22 0.95
CA ALA A 101 17.41 -14.54 -0.17
C ALA A 101 17.03 -13.08 0.15
N VAL A 102 16.87 -12.77 1.44
CA VAL A 102 16.34 -11.50 1.94
C VAL A 102 17.15 -11.00 3.12
N GLN A 103 17.13 -9.69 3.33
CA GLN A 103 17.78 -9.02 4.47
C GLN A 103 16.89 -7.90 5.00
N PRO A 104 17.04 -7.45 6.26
CA PRO A 104 16.29 -6.30 6.76
C PRO A 104 16.50 -5.07 5.87
N ALA A 105 15.44 -4.29 5.66
CA ALA A 105 15.54 -3.03 4.93
C ALA A 105 16.56 -2.07 5.58
N SER A 106 17.23 -1.25 4.77
CA SER A 106 18.12 -0.19 5.23
C SER A 106 17.78 1.12 4.48
N PRO A 107 17.14 2.10 5.13
CA PRO A 107 16.78 2.14 6.55
C PRO A 107 15.75 1.09 6.99
N GLU A 108 15.71 0.79 8.28
CA GLU A 108 14.80 -0.20 8.87
C GLU A 108 13.34 0.25 8.76
N GLU A 109 12.47 -0.69 8.42
CA GLU A 109 11.04 -0.50 8.25
C GLU A 109 10.24 -1.66 8.86
N TRP A 110 9.04 -1.36 9.32
CA TRP A 110 8.11 -2.29 9.94
C TRP A 110 6.71 -2.05 9.42
N VAL A 111 5.89 -3.09 9.45
CA VAL A 111 4.52 -3.04 8.95
C VAL A 111 3.58 -3.83 9.84
N ALA A 112 2.36 -3.33 9.97
CA ALA A 112 1.25 -4.01 10.62
C ALA A 112 -0.01 -3.93 9.75
N PRO A 113 -0.84 -4.98 9.68
CA PRO A 113 -2.12 -4.90 9.01
C PRO A 113 -3.06 -3.98 9.80
N LEU A 114 -3.91 -3.25 9.07
CA LEU A 114 -4.98 -2.45 9.65
C LEU A 114 -6.27 -3.27 9.61
N GLU A 115 -6.81 -3.59 10.78
CA GLU A 115 -7.92 -4.53 10.94
C GLU A 115 -9.22 -3.80 11.29
N LEU A 116 -10.31 -4.18 10.62
CA LEU A 116 -11.67 -3.76 10.90
C LEU A 116 -12.55 -5.00 11.07
N GLY A 117 -12.76 -5.41 12.31
CA GLY A 117 -13.39 -6.70 12.60
C GLY A 117 -12.50 -7.86 12.16
N GLU A 118 -13.04 -8.74 11.31
CA GLU A 118 -12.33 -9.93 10.80
C GLU A 118 -11.63 -9.69 9.45
N ALA A 119 -11.64 -8.45 8.96
CA ALA A 119 -11.06 -8.05 7.68
C ALA A 119 -9.92 -7.05 7.87
N ALA A 120 -9.02 -6.98 6.91
CA ALA A 120 -7.98 -5.96 6.81
C ALA A 120 -8.36 -4.93 5.75
N VAL A 121 -8.09 -3.66 6.06
CA VAL A 121 -8.44 -2.49 5.23
C VAL A 121 -7.22 -1.80 4.65
N GLY A 122 -6.02 -2.27 4.98
CA GLY A 122 -4.76 -1.66 4.60
C GLY A 122 -3.61 -2.13 5.48
N VAL A 123 -2.51 -1.39 5.42
CA VAL A 123 -1.35 -1.56 6.29
C VAL A 123 -0.88 -0.22 6.87
N LEU A 124 -0.29 -0.27 8.06
CA LEU A 124 0.46 0.82 8.66
C LEU A 124 1.95 0.48 8.53
N LEU A 125 2.66 1.31 7.78
CA LEU A 125 4.11 1.27 7.62
C LEU A 125 4.73 2.24 8.63
N ALA A 126 5.85 1.85 9.21
CA ALA A 126 6.67 2.71 10.03
C ALA A 126 8.15 2.49 9.69
N GLY A 127 8.87 3.56 9.38
CA GLY A 127 10.28 3.50 9.00
C GLY A 127 11.12 4.56 9.72
N ARG A 128 12.44 4.32 9.79
CA ARG A 128 13.39 5.35 10.22
C ARG A 128 13.84 6.17 9.01
N GLU A 129 13.89 7.50 9.15
CA GLU A 129 14.54 8.34 8.16
C GLU A 129 15.98 8.64 8.57
N GLY A 130 16.93 8.34 7.68
CA GLY A 130 18.35 8.61 7.88
C GLY A 130 18.92 7.97 9.16
N ALA A 131 19.79 8.71 9.87
CA ALA A 131 20.39 8.26 11.14
C ALA A 131 19.50 8.56 12.37
N GLY A 132 18.24 8.97 12.16
CA GLY A 132 17.33 9.36 13.22
C GLY A 132 16.75 8.17 14.00
N ARG A 133 16.25 8.45 15.22
CA ARG A 133 15.46 7.50 16.02
C ARG A 133 13.95 7.67 15.86
N GLN A 134 13.53 8.71 15.17
CA GLN A 134 12.11 9.00 14.98
C GLN A 134 11.53 8.10 13.90
N LEU A 135 10.41 7.46 14.22
CA LEU A 135 9.62 6.70 13.27
C LEU A 135 8.69 7.63 12.50
N HIS A 136 8.69 7.48 11.18
CA HIS A 136 7.74 8.10 10.28
C HIS A 136 6.73 7.04 9.87
N ALA A 137 5.46 7.43 9.88
CA ALA A 137 4.34 6.51 9.69
C ALA A 137 3.60 6.83 8.39
N GLU A 138 3.20 5.79 7.68
CA GLU A 138 2.39 5.88 6.48
C GLU A 138 1.27 4.84 6.52
N VAL A 139 0.05 5.27 6.15
CA VAL A 139 -1.07 4.36 5.94
C VAL A 139 -1.21 4.09 4.45
N ARG A 140 -1.18 2.82 4.07
CA ARG A 140 -1.50 2.37 2.70
C ARG A 140 -2.84 1.64 2.71
N GLY A 141 -3.86 2.24 2.09
CA GLY A 141 -5.21 1.70 2.00
C GLY A 141 -5.37 0.59 0.96
N ASP A 142 -4.49 -0.40 1.00
CA ASP A 142 -4.54 -1.57 0.13
C ASP A 142 -5.09 -2.76 0.93
N ALA A 143 -6.38 -3.04 0.79
CA ALA A 143 -7.06 -4.11 1.52
C ALA A 143 -6.52 -5.50 1.14
N ASP A 144 -6.15 -5.71 -0.13
CA ASP A 144 -5.57 -6.96 -0.61
C ASP A 144 -4.23 -7.24 0.09
N LEU A 145 -3.36 -6.22 0.15
CA LEU A 145 -2.09 -6.30 0.88
C LEU A 145 -2.34 -6.48 2.38
N GLY A 146 -3.28 -5.73 2.96
CA GLY A 146 -3.66 -5.86 4.37
C GLY A 146 -4.06 -7.28 4.74
N GLU A 147 -4.90 -7.92 3.91
CA GLU A 147 -5.33 -9.30 4.12
C GLU A 147 -4.19 -10.29 3.95
N ALA A 148 -3.34 -10.09 2.95
CA ALA A 148 -2.16 -10.91 2.74
C ALA A 148 -1.22 -10.84 3.96
N VAL A 149 -0.96 -9.64 4.48
CA VAL A 149 -0.10 -9.42 5.66
C VAL A 149 -0.74 -10.01 6.93
N ARG A 150 -2.06 -9.88 7.10
CA ARG A 150 -2.78 -10.47 8.24
C ARG A 150 -2.73 -11.99 8.23
N GLY A 151 -2.85 -12.62 7.05
CA GLY A 151 -2.85 -14.07 6.88
C GLY A 151 -1.46 -14.73 6.89
N LEU A 152 -0.38 -13.94 6.89
CA LEU A 152 0.99 -14.47 6.92
C LEU A 152 1.43 -14.79 8.35
N ASP A 153 2.11 -15.93 8.51
CA ASP A 153 2.84 -16.22 9.74
C ASP A 153 3.86 -15.11 10.05
N LEU A 154 4.02 -14.76 11.33
CA LEU A 154 4.90 -13.67 11.76
C LEU A 154 6.38 -13.93 11.47
N SER A 155 6.78 -15.20 11.36
CA SER A 155 8.15 -15.60 11.01
C SER A 155 8.40 -15.62 9.51
N THR A 156 7.35 -15.55 8.67
CA THR A 156 7.51 -15.50 7.22
C THR A 156 8.04 -14.13 6.79
N PRO A 157 9.22 -14.06 6.15
CA PRO A 157 9.75 -12.81 5.58
C PRO A 157 8.76 -12.13 4.64
N LEU A 158 8.50 -10.86 4.91
CA LEU A 158 7.74 -9.95 4.06
C LEU A 158 8.72 -9.00 3.38
N VAL A 159 8.76 -9.02 2.05
CA VAL A 159 9.72 -8.29 1.23
C VAL A 159 9.02 -7.16 0.50
N HIS A 160 9.57 -5.95 0.59
CA HIS A 160 9.23 -4.84 -0.29
C HIS A 160 10.27 -4.75 -1.42
N ASP A 161 9.78 -4.84 -2.66
CA ASP A 161 10.57 -4.65 -3.88
C ASP A 161 10.39 -3.20 -4.35
N GLU A 162 11.32 -2.34 -3.94
CA GLU A 162 11.28 -0.89 -4.22
C GLU A 162 11.10 -0.56 -5.72
N PRO A 163 11.82 -1.20 -6.68
CA PRO A 163 11.59 -0.94 -8.10
C PRO A 163 10.18 -1.22 -8.62
N LEU A 164 9.47 -2.18 -8.01
CA LEU A 164 8.07 -2.48 -8.36
C LEU A 164 7.06 -1.70 -7.51
N ASP A 165 7.49 -1.18 -6.37
CA ASP A 165 6.60 -0.88 -5.24
C ASP A 165 5.63 -2.05 -4.95
N GLY A 166 6.18 -3.26 -4.94
CA GLY A 166 5.43 -4.52 -4.82
C GLY A 166 5.84 -5.33 -3.59
N TRP A 167 4.90 -6.10 -3.06
CA TRP A 167 5.07 -6.85 -1.82
C TRP A 167 5.09 -8.35 -2.06
N PHE A 168 6.08 -9.03 -1.49
CA PHE A 168 6.29 -10.47 -1.64
C PHE A 168 6.46 -11.16 -0.29
N ALA A 169 6.11 -12.44 -0.20
CA ALA A 169 6.54 -13.31 0.89
C ALA A 169 7.59 -14.29 0.38
N VAL A 170 8.56 -14.65 1.23
CA VAL A 170 9.54 -15.70 0.93
C VAL A 170 9.42 -16.81 1.95
N ALA A 171 9.01 -17.99 1.53
CA ALA A 171 8.85 -19.16 2.40
C ALA A 171 9.21 -20.43 1.62
N ASP A 172 9.83 -21.40 2.29
CA ASP A 172 10.15 -22.72 1.71
C ASP A 172 10.94 -22.67 0.38
N GLY A 173 11.77 -21.64 0.21
CA GLY A 173 12.55 -21.43 -1.03
C GLY A 173 11.74 -20.85 -2.19
N GLU A 174 10.49 -20.44 -1.95
CA GLU A 174 9.62 -19.82 -2.96
C GLU A 174 9.32 -18.35 -2.63
N VAL A 175 9.18 -17.56 -3.69
CA VAL A 175 8.71 -16.18 -3.68
C VAL A 175 7.23 -16.18 -4.07
N ARG A 176 6.39 -15.55 -3.25
CA ARG A 176 4.95 -15.42 -3.50
C ARG A 176 4.55 -13.94 -3.56
N PRO A 177 3.84 -13.49 -4.61
CA PRO A 177 3.33 -12.13 -4.70
C PRO A 177 2.16 -11.92 -3.72
N LEU A 178 2.08 -10.74 -3.10
CA LEU A 178 1.04 -10.44 -2.09
C LEU A 178 0.07 -9.35 -2.56
N ASP A 179 0.55 -8.35 -3.28
CA ASP A 179 -0.27 -7.25 -3.79
C ASP A 179 -0.37 -7.25 -5.32
N ALA A 180 -1.12 -6.29 -5.87
CA ALA A 180 -1.33 -6.19 -7.32
C ALA A 180 -0.03 -5.96 -8.10
N ALA A 181 0.85 -5.07 -7.60
CA ALA A 181 2.12 -4.77 -8.25
C ALA A 181 3.04 -6.00 -8.31
N ALA A 182 3.10 -6.80 -7.25
CA ALA A 182 3.82 -8.05 -7.25
C ALA A 182 3.20 -9.11 -8.18
N ARG A 183 1.87 -9.20 -8.24
CA ARG A 183 1.15 -10.16 -9.11
C ARG A 183 1.32 -9.85 -10.60
N ASP A 184 1.44 -8.58 -10.96
CA ASP A 184 1.75 -8.16 -12.33
C ASP A 184 3.15 -8.60 -12.76
N ALA A 185 4.10 -8.64 -11.82
CA ALA A 185 5.47 -9.10 -12.07
C ALA A 185 5.63 -10.62 -12.00
N LEU A 186 4.80 -11.29 -11.20
CA LEU A 186 4.91 -12.72 -10.93
C LEU A 186 3.50 -13.32 -10.74
N ALA A 187 3.06 -14.18 -11.65
CA ALA A 187 1.68 -14.68 -11.69
C ALA A 187 1.32 -15.70 -10.58
N GLY A 188 2.26 -16.10 -9.72
CA GLY A 188 2.07 -17.09 -8.67
C GLY A 188 3.36 -17.38 -7.90
N ALA A 189 3.34 -18.33 -6.97
CA ALA A 189 4.56 -18.72 -6.28
C ALA A 189 5.59 -19.29 -7.26
N ALA A 190 6.87 -18.95 -7.06
CA ALA A 190 7.97 -19.48 -7.87
C ALA A 190 9.23 -19.66 -7.01
N PRO A 191 10.08 -20.65 -7.32
CA PRO A 191 11.36 -20.82 -6.63
C PRO A 191 12.23 -19.56 -6.71
N VAL A 192 12.96 -19.25 -5.64
CA VAL A 192 13.88 -18.11 -5.56
C VAL A 192 14.89 -18.12 -6.71
N GLU A 193 15.40 -19.31 -7.06
CA GLU A 193 16.35 -19.52 -8.17
C GLU A 193 15.77 -19.10 -9.53
N VAL A 194 14.46 -19.31 -9.73
CA VAL A 194 13.76 -18.97 -10.96
C VAL A 194 13.44 -17.48 -11.01
N TYR A 195 13.13 -16.88 -9.86
CA TYR A 195 12.79 -15.46 -9.77
C TYR A 195 14.03 -14.54 -9.78
N GLN A 196 15.17 -15.01 -9.28
CA GLN A 196 16.39 -14.22 -9.10
C GLN A 196 16.83 -13.45 -10.36
N PRO A 197 16.90 -14.04 -11.57
CA PRO A 197 17.35 -13.31 -12.76
C PRO A 197 16.44 -12.12 -13.10
N LEU A 198 15.14 -12.22 -12.78
CA LEU A 198 14.17 -11.14 -13.00
C LEU A 198 14.38 -10.00 -12.00
N VAL A 199 14.64 -10.33 -10.74
CA VAL A 199 14.97 -9.35 -9.69
C VAL A 199 16.27 -8.61 -10.06
N GLN A 200 17.33 -9.35 -10.40
CA GLN A 200 18.61 -8.76 -10.80
C GLN A 200 18.46 -7.80 -11.98
N GLN A 201 17.85 -8.24 -13.09
CA GLN A 201 17.65 -7.40 -14.26
C GLN A 201 16.88 -6.12 -13.93
N ARG A 202 15.88 -6.22 -13.05
CA ARG A 202 15.07 -5.08 -12.61
C ARG A 202 15.89 -4.09 -11.79
N TYR A 203 16.65 -4.57 -10.82
CA TYR A 203 17.51 -3.71 -9.99
C TYR A 203 18.66 -3.08 -10.76
N ASP A 204 19.22 -3.77 -11.76
CA ASP A 204 20.23 -3.19 -12.65
C ASP A 204 19.66 -2.00 -13.42
N ARG A 205 18.44 -2.14 -13.96
CA ARG A 205 17.73 -1.05 -14.64
C ARG A 205 17.41 0.09 -13.68
N TYR A 206 16.93 -0.23 -12.48
CA TYR A 206 16.59 0.76 -11.45
C TYR A 206 17.81 1.61 -11.06
N ARG A 207 18.95 0.97 -10.78
CA ARG A 207 20.21 1.66 -10.44
C ARG A 207 20.78 2.45 -11.61
N ALA A 208 20.69 1.93 -12.83
CA ALA A 208 21.11 2.65 -14.03
C ALA A 208 20.28 3.92 -14.25
N ALA A 209 18.97 3.86 -14.01
CA ALA A 209 18.08 5.02 -14.07
C ALA A 209 18.37 6.04 -12.96
N ALA A 210 18.61 5.59 -11.73
CA ALA A 210 18.97 6.45 -10.61
C ALA A 210 20.33 7.15 -10.78
N SER A 211 21.26 6.50 -11.48
CA SER A 211 22.61 7.04 -11.76
C SER A 211 22.66 7.93 -13.01
N ALA A 212 21.60 7.94 -13.83
CA ALA A 212 21.54 8.80 -15.00
C ALA A 212 21.34 10.25 -14.55
N GLU A 213 22.41 11.04 -14.52
CA GLU A 213 22.32 12.47 -14.21
C GLU A 213 21.27 13.15 -15.10
N PRO A 214 20.42 14.05 -14.55
CA PRO A 214 19.45 14.83 -15.31
C PRO A 214 20.06 15.67 -16.46
N GLY A 215 21.40 15.77 -16.55
CA GLY A 215 22.12 16.51 -17.59
C GLY A 215 22.63 15.68 -18.78
N SER A 216 22.71 14.34 -18.68
CA SER A 216 23.33 13.51 -19.72
C SER A 216 22.53 13.47 -21.04
N ALA A 217 21.21 13.63 -20.96
CA ALA A 217 20.35 13.79 -22.15
C ALA A 217 20.60 15.12 -22.87
N ALA A 218 20.98 16.19 -22.16
CA ALA A 218 21.30 17.49 -22.76
C ALA A 218 22.70 17.52 -23.38
N GLU A 219 23.61 16.67 -22.92
CA GLU A 219 24.97 16.54 -23.46
C GLU A 219 25.01 15.57 -24.65
N GLN A 220 24.22 14.49 -24.61
CA GLN A 220 23.96 13.62 -25.78
C GLN A 220 23.18 14.32 -26.89
N ALA A 221 22.30 15.28 -26.56
CA ALA A 221 21.62 16.14 -27.55
C ALA A 221 22.57 17.13 -28.26
N ARG A 222 23.79 17.38 -27.73
CA ARG A 222 24.81 18.20 -28.38
C ARG A 222 25.77 17.41 -29.26
N ALA A 223 25.84 16.08 -29.09
CA ALA A 223 26.78 15.21 -29.81
C ALA A 223 26.12 14.36 -30.93
N GLY A 224 24.80 14.27 -31.01
CA GLY A 224 24.09 13.43 -32.00
C GLY A 224 23.01 14.19 -32.76
N GLY A 225 23.19 14.32 -34.07
CA GLY A 225 22.38 15.14 -34.97
C GLY A 225 20.88 14.83 -35.02
N SER A 226 20.11 15.91 -35.17
CA SER A 226 18.81 16.01 -35.85
C SER A 226 17.76 14.93 -35.55
N GLY A 227 17.13 14.99 -34.38
CA GLY A 227 15.91 14.23 -34.11
C GLY A 227 15.05 14.76 -32.95
N ALA A 228 15.67 15.34 -31.93
CA ALA A 228 14.97 15.77 -30.71
C ALA A 228 14.35 17.18 -30.76
N VAL A 229 14.78 18.04 -31.69
CA VAL A 229 14.32 19.45 -31.77
C VAL A 229 12.85 19.56 -32.22
N VAL A 230 12.32 18.55 -32.91
CA VAL A 230 10.94 18.56 -33.43
C VAL A 230 9.89 18.40 -32.31
N TRP A 231 10.20 17.63 -31.26
CA TRP A 231 9.24 17.33 -30.20
C TRP A 231 8.99 18.51 -29.25
N VAL A 232 10.04 19.26 -28.88
CA VAL A 232 9.90 20.43 -27.99
C VAL A 232 9.20 21.58 -28.70
N ALA A 233 9.49 21.82 -29.99
CA ALA A 233 8.77 22.80 -30.80
C ALA A 233 7.28 22.45 -30.93
N GLY A 234 6.96 21.15 -31.08
CA GLY A 234 5.58 20.66 -31.13
C GLY A 234 4.78 20.97 -29.86
N ILE A 235 5.37 20.70 -28.69
CA ILE A 235 4.70 20.97 -27.39
C ILE A 235 4.46 22.47 -27.19
N VAL A 236 5.43 23.33 -27.53
CA VAL A 236 5.27 24.78 -27.41
C VAL A 236 4.17 25.31 -28.33
N VAL A 237 4.09 24.82 -29.57
CA VAL A 237 3.01 25.20 -30.50
C VAL A 237 1.65 24.75 -29.98
N VAL A 238 1.53 23.52 -29.47
CA VAL A 238 0.28 23.02 -28.89
C VAL A 238 -0.15 23.87 -27.70
N LEU A 239 0.77 24.21 -26.79
CA LEU A 239 0.48 25.07 -25.64
C LEU A 239 0.06 26.49 -26.06
N LEU A 240 0.71 27.08 -27.08
CA LEU A 240 0.34 28.39 -27.59
C LEU A 240 -1.03 28.40 -28.27
N VAL A 241 -1.37 27.35 -29.02
CA VAL A 241 -2.71 27.18 -29.62
C VAL A 241 -3.75 27.03 -28.51
N TRP A 242 -3.48 26.22 -27.48
CA TRP A 242 -4.39 26.04 -26.36
C TRP A 242 -4.62 27.33 -25.56
N ALA A 243 -3.55 28.09 -25.29
CA ALA A 243 -3.65 29.40 -24.66
C ALA A 243 -4.45 30.40 -25.51
N GLY A 244 -4.25 30.40 -26.83
CA GLY A 244 -5.05 31.20 -27.77
C GLY A 244 -6.54 30.86 -27.72
N VAL A 245 -6.88 29.56 -27.67
CA VAL A 245 -8.27 29.08 -27.55
C VAL A 245 -8.91 29.53 -26.24
N ILE A 246 -8.20 29.43 -25.11
CA ILE A 246 -8.71 29.91 -23.81
C ILE A 246 -8.98 31.42 -23.86
N VAL A 247 -8.07 32.21 -24.41
CA VAL A 247 -8.22 33.68 -24.51
C VAL A 247 -9.39 34.04 -25.43
N TRP A 248 -9.57 33.31 -26.53
CA TRP A 248 -10.67 33.53 -27.46
C TRP A 248 -12.03 33.18 -26.84
N LEU A 249 -12.13 32.05 -26.13
CA LEU A 249 -13.34 31.64 -25.40
C LEU A 249 -13.65 32.55 -24.20
N ARG A 250 -12.66 33.28 -23.67
CA ARG A 250 -12.85 34.25 -22.59
C ARG A 250 -13.27 35.63 -23.03
N ARG A 251 -13.38 35.94 -24.33
CA ARG A 251 -13.90 37.25 -24.75
C ARG A 251 -15.40 37.30 -24.46
N PRO A 252 -15.85 38.14 -23.52
CA PRO A 252 -17.27 38.46 -23.41
C PRO A 252 -17.64 39.22 -24.69
N GLU A 253 -18.75 38.84 -25.32
CA GLU A 253 -19.33 39.59 -26.43
C GLU A 253 -19.59 41.04 -25.98
N GLU A 254 -18.76 41.99 -26.45
CA GLU A 254 -19.02 43.40 -26.24
C GLU A 254 -20.28 43.78 -27.02
N ALA A 255 -21.38 43.95 -26.29
CA ALA A 255 -22.62 44.55 -26.77
C ALA A 255 -22.33 45.85 -27.56
N PRO A 256 -23.02 46.09 -28.68
CA PRO A 256 -22.76 47.26 -29.52
C PRO A 256 -22.94 48.56 -28.71
N ARG A 257 -21.84 49.32 -28.57
CA ARG A 257 -21.83 50.61 -27.87
C ARG A 257 -22.85 51.55 -28.49
N THR A 258 -23.88 51.86 -27.72
CA THR A 258 -24.81 52.95 -27.97
C THR A 258 -24.05 54.28 -28.05
N VAL A 259 -24.10 54.93 -29.21
CA VAL A 259 -23.66 56.31 -29.39
C VAL A 259 -24.48 57.21 -28.44
N ARG A 260 -23.83 57.90 -27.51
CA ARG A 260 -24.44 58.96 -26.68
C ARG A 260 -23.70 60.30 -26.84
N PRO A 261 -24.42 61.41 -26.63
CA PRO A 261 -24.26 62.65 -27.37
C PRO A 261 -23.17 63.57 -26.82
N ARG A 262 -22.55 64.33 -27.72
CA ARG A 262 -21.54 65.35 -27.44
C ARG A 262 -22.20 66.57 -26.78
N GLU A 263 -22.20 66.63 -25.45
CA GLU A 263 -22.58 67.83 -24.71
C GLU A 263 -21.42 68.84 -24.65
N ARG A 264 -21.74 70.07 -25.08
CA ARG A 264 -20.94 71.29 -25.02
C ARG A 264 -20.88 71.85 -23.60
N HIS A 265 -19.74 72.42 -23.17
CA HIS A 265 -19.60 73.72 -22.44
C HIS A 265 -18.14 73.92 -21.94
N PRO A 266 -17.68 75.11 -21.46
CA PRO A 266 -17.59 76.42 -22.13
C PRO A 266 -16.27 77.21 -21.87
N ARG A 267 -16.06 78.26 -22.69
CA ARG A 267 -15.45 79.61 -22.43
C ARG A 267 -14.10 79.83 -21.71
N ARG A 268 -13.22 80.57 -22.42
CA ARG A 268 -12.46 81.83 -22.11
C ARG A 268 -11.07 81.71 -22.78
N GLY A 269 -10.52 82.63 -23.56
CA GLY A 269 -10.67 84.07 -23.67
C GLY A 269 -9.41 84.75 -23.09
N VAL A 270 -8.38 85.01 -23.91
CA VAL A 270 -7.31 85.98 -23.61
C VAL A 270 -6.89 86.70 -24.91
N ARG A 271 -7.00 88.03 -24.88
CA ARG A 271 -6.50 88.99 -25.88
C ARG A 271 -4.97 89.12 -25.79
N ARG A 272 -4.31 89.34 -26.93
CA ARG A 272 -3.53 90.57 -27.22
C ARG A 272 -3.54 90.81 -28.72
#